data_AF-A0A7Y5Q701-F1
#
_entry.id   AF-A0A7Y5Q701-F1
#
_cell.length_a   1.000
_cell.length_b   1.000
_cell.length_c   1.000
_cell.angle_alpha   90.00
_cell.angle_beta   90.00
_cell.angle_gamma   90.00
#
_symmetry.space_group_name_H-M   'P 1'
#
loop_
_entity.id
_entity.type
_entity.pdbx_description
1 polymer ?
#
loop_
_entity_poly.entity_id
_entity_poly.type
_entity_poly.pdbx_seq_one_letter_code
_entity_poly.pdbx_strand_id
1 'polypeptide(L)'
;MAYRCLLVLLAVTALAAQSGPELLVNPGFDLDTDQNGLPDGWNTSAETTIRREIVAFGGDFELVSRPGKYVLATQELKLVPGETYTLMLEARGSGGGRAGGLLLHGATRPITEFPLIWQQALEADYHAYYKVFVAPNPVVRLHLYNVARAGEVAYRRVSLRQGTPDMPLVQTASFGPMDRPEEPVVTPHLPWARPLAGGPLKSLFVMSQLRSLREPVELAQRCELDYDVMQTGDGEAVSPSGLRVQERLAANGYDVYAINSNLRPPLQKAIGEAVRGGKGLVVLRGFAPGNVLFPPDSLPLVPADHPLRRGLPWEMLPAAAIPQLRAGALGQGRAVLLAYNWQTTRVWGILPALLGQSEWEVRTFRYWEYWHALLARCLVWAAGRELDLALSARADEAGVTVDAPSLPAG
;
A
#
# COMPACT_ATOMS: atom_id res chain seq x y z
N MET A 1 -10.69 -5.29 -24.32
CA MET A 1 -9.21 -5.15 -24.42
C MET A 1 -8.75 -3.69 -24.55
N ALA A 2 -9.46 -2.80 -25.25
CA ALA A 2 -9.08 -1.38 -25.37
C ALA A 2 -9.02 -0.58 -24.04
N TYR A 3 -9.78 -0.97 -23.02
CA TYR A 3 -9.81 -0.29 -21.72
C TYR A 3 -8.55 -0.48 -20.85
N ARG A 4 -7.74 -1.52 -21.09
CA ARG A 4 -6.51 -1.75 -20.31
C ARG A 4 -5.32 -0.93 -20.84
N CYS A 5 -5.24 -0.66 -22.13
CA CYS A 5 -4.20 0.20 -22.71
C CYS A 5 -4.36 1.67 -22.30
N LEU A 6 -5.59 2.15 -22.09
CA LEU A 6 -5.86 3.53 -21.70
C LEU A 6 -5.42 3.84 -20.25
N LEU A 7 -5.57 2.86 -19.34
CA LEU A 7 -5.15 3.00 -17.93
C LEU A 7 -3.63 3.04 -17.76
N VAL A 8 -2.89 2.27 -18.57
CA VAL A 8 -1.42 2.28 -18.55
C VAL A 8 -0.88 3.59 -19.15
N LEU A 9 -1.49 4.12 -20.21
CA LEU A 9 -1.09 5.41 -20.79
C LEU A 9 -1.32 6.58 -19.82
N LEU A 10 -2.44 6.57 -19.08
CA LEU A 10 -2.76 7.61 -18.09
C LEU A 10 -1.79 7.61 -16.88
N ALA A 11 -1.34 6.43 -16.45
CA ALA A 11 -0.34 6.32 -15.37
C ALA A 11 1.03 6.89 -15.79
N VAL A 12 1.44 6.71 -17.05
CA VAL A 12 2.71 7.23 -17.59
C VAL A 12 2.67 8.75 -17.78
N THR A 13 1.54 9.33 -18.19
CA THR A 13 1.42 10.79 -18.30
C THR A 13 1.40 11.53 -16.96
N ALA A 14 0.95 10.89 -15.88
CA ALA A 14 0.94 11.49 -14.55
C ALA A 14 2.34 11.62 -13.91
N LEU A 15 3.30 10.77 -14.32
CA LEU A 15 4.70 10.82 -13.85
C LEU A 15 5.47 12.05 -14.32
N ALA A 16 5.04 12.67 -15.42
CA ALA A 16 5.73 13.79 -16.07
C ALA A 16 5.56 15.14 -15.35
N ALA A 17 4.65 15.25 -14.38
CA ALA A 17 4.24 16.57 -13.89
C ALA A 17 5.24 17.24 -12.94
N GLN A 18 6.11 16.51 -12.21
CA GLN A 18 7.04 17.11 -11.23
C GLN A 18 8.40 16.39 -11.03
N SER A 19 8.69 15.33 -11.80
CA SER A 19 10.04 14.73 -11.83
C SER A 19 10.87 15.39 -12.94
N GLY A 20 12.17 15.60 -12.70
CA GLY A 20 13.09 16.21 -13.66
C GLY A 20 13.13 15.48 -15.01
N PRO A 21 13.82 16.04 -16.02
CA PRO A 21 13.94 15.40 -17.32
C PRO A 21 14.53 13.99 -17.19
N GLU A 22 14.17 13.12 -18.13
CA GLU A 22 14.77 11.80 -18.24
C GLU A 22 16.28 11.94 -18.45
N LEU A 23 17.07 11.27 -17.61
CA LEU A 23 18.54 11.30 -17.71
C LEU A 23 19.10 10.18 -18.56
N LEU A 24 18.30 9.13 -18.80
CA LEU A 24 18.70 7.98 -19.61
C LEU A 24 18.41 8.22 -21.08
N VAL A 25 19.37 7.85 -21.92
CA VAL A 25 19.20 7.71 -23.36
C VAL A 25 18.47 6.39 -23.63
N ASN A 26 17.47 6.45 -24.51
CA ASN A 26 16.70 5.29 -24.95
C ASN A 26 16.13 4.46 -23.77
N PRO A 27 15.34 5.06 -22.86
CA PRO A 27 14.86 4.41 -21.65
C PRO A 27 13.89 3.24 -21.93
N GLY A 28 13.27 3.19 -23.12
CA GLY A 28 12.38 2.12 -23.57
C GLY A 28 13.01 1.08 -24.49
N PHE A 29 14.31 1.22 -24.81
CA PHE A 29 15.03 0.32 -25.73
C PHE A 29 14.50 0.29 -27.18
N ASP A 30 13.69 1.28 -27.57
CA ASP A 30 13.03 1.33 -28.88
C ASP A 30 13.95 1.80 -30.01
N LEU A 31 15.02 2.54 -29.69
CA LEU A 31 15.97 3.04 -30.69
C LEU A 31 17.07 2.01 -30.99
N ASP A 32 17.31 1.76 -32.28
CA ASP A 32 18.32 0.84 -32.85
C ASP A 32 18.62 1.33 -34.29
N THR A 33 19.29 2.48 -34.38
CA THR A 33 19.46 3.23 -35.63
C THR A 33 20.43 2.52 -36.58
N ASP A 34 21.43 1.83 -36.03
CA ASP A 34 22.41 1.06 -36.79
C ASP A 34 21.94 -0.37 -37.14
N GLN A 35 20.74 -0.76 -36.69
CA GLN A 35 20.10 -2.04 -36.95
C GLN A 35 20.96 -3.24 -36.53
N ASN A 36 21.77 -3.07 -35.49
CA ASN A 36 22.62 -4.13 -34.96
C ASN A 36 21.86 -5.07 -34.00
N GLY A 37 20.58 -4.78 -33.71
CA GLY A 37 19.74 -5.58 -32.82
C GLY A 37 19.96 -5.29 -31.33
N LEU A 38 20.65 -4.19 -30.99
CA LEU A 38 20.92 -3.73 -29.63
C LEU A 38 20.38 -2.30 -29.46
N PRO A 39 19.93 -1.93 -28.25
CA PRO A 39 19.40 -0.60 -28.03
C PRO A 39 20.49 0.48 -28.03
N ASP A 40 20.31 1.52 -28.85
CA ASP A 40 21.19 2.68 -28.89
C ASP A 40 21.31 3.34 -27.51
N GLY A 41 22.52 3.83 -27.19
CA GLY A 41 22.80 4.51 -25.92
C GLY A 41 23.04 3.58 -24.73
N TRP A 42 22.89 2.27 -24.88
CA TRP A 42 23.22 1.28 -23.85
C TRP A 42 24.45 0.47 -24.24
N ASN A 43 25.39 0.32 -23.31
CA ASN A 43 26.50 -0.61 -23.47
C ASN A 43 26.02 -2.02 -23.07
N THR A 44 25.77 -2.85 -24.09
CA THR A 44 25.29 -4.23 -24.00
C THR A 44 25.86 -5.07 -25.14
N SER A 45 25.63 -6.38 -25.16
CA SER A 45 26.04 -7.26 -26.25
C SER A 45 25.04 -8.36 -26.52
N ALA A 46 25.03 -8.87 -27.76
CA ALA A 46 24.18 -10.00 -28.15
C ALA A 46 24.48 -11.29 -27.36
N GLU A 47 25.61 -11.37 -26.65
CA GLU A 47 25.95 -12.48 -25.76
C GLU A 47 25.24 -12.40 -24.41
N THR A 48 24.96 -11.18 -23.93
CA THR A 48 24.35 -10.96 -22.60
C THR A 48 22.85 -10.73 -22.69
N THR A 49 22.37 -10.16 -23.79
CA THR A 49 20.99 -9.72 -23.94
C THR A 49 20.36 -10.10 -25.27
N ILE A 50 19.05 -9.93 -25.32
CA ILE A 50 18.22 -9.95 -26.53
C ILE A 50 17.35 -8.70 -26.48
N ARG A 51 17.40 -7.88 -27.53
CA ARG A 51 16.38 -6.85 -27.77
C ARG A 51 15.20 -7.53 -28.46
N ARG A 52 14.03 -7.53 -27.83
CA ARG A 52 12.84 -8.25 -28.32
C ARG A 52 11.67 -7.30 -28.44
N GLU A 53 10.95 -7.37 -29.56
CA GLU A 53 9.69 -6.63 -29.71
C GLU A 53 8.62 -7.30 -28.83
N ILE A 54 7.91 -6.50 -28.03
CA ILE A 54 6.93 -7.01 -27.06
C ILE A 54 5.68 -7.52 -27.77
N VAL A 55 5.21 -6.76 -28.74
CA VAL A 55 4.08 -7.10 -29.61
C VAL A 55 4.57 -6.95 -31.03
N ALA A 56 4.40 -7.99 -31.85
CA ALA A 56 4.82 -7.95 -33.24
C ALA A 56 4.22 -6.74 -33.98
N PHE A 57 5.08 -5.95 -34.63
CA PHE A 57 4.73 -4.70 -35.32
C PHE A 57 4.18 -3.59 -34.41
N GLY A 58 4.41 -3.70 -33.09
CA GLY A 58 4.01 -2.69 -32.12
C GLY A 58 5.00 -1.53 -32.01
N GLY A 59 6.26 -1.74 -32.37
CA GLY A 59 7.34 -0.75 -32.21
C GLY A 59 7.82 -0.56 -30.78
N ASP A 60 7.26 -1.31 -29.82
CA ASP A 60 7.67 -1.34 -28.41
C ASP A 60 8.64 -2.50 -28.17
N PHE A 61 9.79 -2.22 -27.57
CA PHE A 61 10.82 -3.23 -27.31
C PHE A 61 11.08 -3.45 -25.82
N GLU A 62 11.75 -4.57 -25.54
CA GLU A 62 12.26 -4.92 -24.22
C GLU A 62 13.70 -5.44 -24.32
N LEU A 63 14.44 -5.28 -23.23
CA LEU A 63 15.76 -5.86 -23.04
C LEU A 63 15.66 -7.11 -22.17
N VAL A 64 16.01 -8.26 -22.74
CA VAL A 64 15.82 -9.57 -22.13
C VAL A 64 17.17 -10.20 -21.80
N SER A 65 17.31 -10.78 -20.60
CA SER A 65 18.51 -11.51 -20.20
C SER A 65 18.68 -12.79 -21.01
N ARG A 66 19.91 -13.11 -21.45
CA ARG A 66 20.23 -14.49 -21.85
C ARG A 66 20.47 -15.40 -20.64
N PRO A 67 20.26 -16.73 -20.77
CA PRO A 67 20.45 -17.69 -19.69
C PRO A 67 21.83 -17.58 -19.03
N GLY A 68 21.88 -17.57 -17.70
CA GLY A 68 23.12 -17.53 -16.92
C GLY A 68 23.82 -16.17 -16.86
N LYS A 69 23.34 -15.15 -17.60
CA LYS A 69 24.01 -13.85 -17.68
C LYS A 69 23.61 -12.94 -16.53
N TYR A 70 24.63 -12.28 -15.97
CA TYR A 70 24.49 -11.48 -14.75
C TYR A 70 24.23 -10.01 -15.07
N VAL A 71 25.12 -9.36 -15.84
CA VAL A 71 24.97 -7.97 -16.30
C VAL A 71 24.34 -7.99 -17.70
N LEU A 72 23.28 -7.21 -17.89
CA LEU A 72 22.60 -7.09 -19.18
C LEU A 72 23.08 -5.88 -19.94
N ALA A 73 22.96 -4.70 -19.34
CA ALA A 73 23.31 -3.44 -19.97
C ALA A 73 23.80 -2.42 -18.94
N THR A 74 24.55 -1.44 -19.43
CA THR A 74 25.06 -0.33 -18.64
C THR A 74 24.92 1.00 -19.36
N GLN A 75 24.79 2.09 -18.61
CA GLN A 75 24.81 3.45 -19.16
C GLN A 75 25.56 4.39 -18.22
N GLU A 76 26.44 5.21 -18.78
CA GLU A 76 27.18 6.25 -18.05
C GLU A 76 26.29 7.45 -17.78
N LEU A 77 26.34 7.95 -16.55
CA LEU A 77 25.50 9.06 -16.10
C LEU A 77 26.34 10.07 -15.33
N LYS A 78 25.85 11.32 -15.27
CA LYS A 78 26.34 12.33 -14.35
C LYS A 78 25.21 12.74 -13.42
N LEU A 79 25.40 12.53 -12.13
CA LEU A 79 24.47 12.97 -11.09
C LEU A 79 25.08 14.12 -10.31
N VAL A 80 24.23 15.01 -9.81
CA VAL A 80 24.65 16.08 -8.90
C VAL A 80 24.69 15.50 -7.49
N PRO A 81 25.86 15.45 -6.83
CA PRO A 81 25.96 14.86 -5.50
C PRO A 81 25.06 15.59 -4.49
N GLY A 82 24.37 14.84 -3.63
CA GLY A 82 23.44 15.41 -2.65
C GLY A 82 22.04 15.71 -3.18
N GLU A 83 21.83 15.69 -4.50
CA GLU A 83 20.49 15.81 -5.08
C GLU A 83 19.72 14.48 -4.99
N THR A 84 18.41 14.56 -4.90
CA THR A 84 17.53 13.38 -4.86
C THR A 84 17.19 12.93 -6.27
N TYR A 85 17.17 11.61 -6.50
CA TYR A 85 16.80 10.99 -7.76
C TYR A 85 15.86 9.80 -7.54
N THR A 86 15.10 9.47 -8.57
CA THR A 86 14.23 8.30 -8.62
C THR A 86 14.63 7.40 -9.77
N LEU A 87 15.00 6.15 -9.46
CA LEU A 87 15.12 5.06 -10.41
C LEU A 87 13.78 4.30 -10.49
N MET A 88 13.34 4.01 -11.71
CA MET A 88 12.25 3.08 -12.00
C MET A 88 12.76 1.98 -12.93
N LEU A 89 12.44 0.72 -12.59
CA LEU A 89 12.62 -0.44 -13.44
C LEU A 89 11.23 -1.04 -13.73
N GLU A 90 10.76 -0.96 -14.97
CA GLU A 90 9.59 -1.73 -15.41
C GLU A 90 10.07 -3.07 -15.94
N ALA A 91 9.77 -4.13 -15.20
CA ALA A 91 10.33 -5.45 -15.47
C ALA A 91 9.34 -6.58 -15.20
N ARG A 92 9.58 -7.71 -15.86
CA ARG A 92 8.94 -9.00 -15.63
C ARG A 92 9.99 -10.11 -15.57
N GLY A 93 9.64 -11.25 -15.03
CA GLY A 93 10.54 -12.40 -14.96
C GLY A 93 9.84 -13.73 -15.00
N SER A 94 10.62 -14.77 -15.28
CA SER A 94 10.17 -16.16 -15.24
C SER A 94 11.31 -17.07 -14.79
N GLY A 95 11.00 -18.30 -14.37
CA GLY A 95 12.02 -19.29 -14.01
C GLY A 95 12.94 -18.87 -12.86
N GLY A 96 12.46 -18.03 -11.93
CA GLY A 96 13.23 -17.55 -10.78
C GLY A 96 14.16 -16.36 -11.06
N GLY A 97 14.02 -15.69 -12.20
CA GLY A 97 14.74 -14.45 -12.51
C GLY A 97 14.54 -13.36 -11.46
N ARG A 98 15.61 -12.60 -11.17
CA ARG A 98 15.58 -11.48 -10.21
C ARG A 98 16.20 -10.23 -10.81
N ALA A 99 15.46 -9.12 -10.82
CA ALA A 99 15.95 -7.85 -11.32
C ALA A 99 16.95 -7.19 -10.36
N GLY A 100 17.81 -6.35 -10.92
CA GLY A 100 18.72 -5.50 -10.19
C GLY A 100 19.09 -4.24 -10.96
N GLY A 101 19.07 -3.11 -10.27
CA GLY A 101 19.61 -1.83 -10.69
C GLY A 101 20.64 -1.36 -9.66
N LEU A 102 21.88 -1.15 -10.11
CA LEU A 102 23.01 -0.77 -9.25
C LEU A 102 23.78 0.39 -9.86
N LEU A 103 24.13 1.37 -9.06
CA LEU A 103 25.06 2.41 -9.45
C LEU A 103 26.49 2.02 -9.03
N LEU A 104 27.41 2.00 -9.98
CA LEU A 104 28.84 1.97 -9.69
C LEU A 104 29.38 3.40 -9.74
N HIS A 105 30.09 3.84 -8.71
CA HIS A 105 30.62 5.21 -8.67
C HIS A 105 32.14 5.28 -8.69
N GLY A 106 32.66 6.27 -9.42
CA GLY A 106 34.09 6.57 -9.48
C GLY A 106 34.49 7.21 -10.81
N ALA A 107 35.30 8.28 -10.76
CA ALA A 107 35.65 9.07 -11.94
C ALA A 107 36.53 8.32 -12.97
N THR A 108 37.30 7.32 -12.53
CA THR A 108 38.23 6.56 -13.38
C THR A 108 38.25 5.06 -13.08
N ARG A 109 37.84 4.63 -11.89
CA ARG A 109 37.71 3.23 -11.46
C ARG A 109 36.50 3.11 -10.52
N PRO A 110 35.75 2.00 -10.53
CA PRO A 110 34.64 1.80 -9.59
C PRO A 110 35.19 1.67 -8.17
N ILE A 111 34.80 2.61 -7.30
CA ILE A 111 35.30 2.70 -5.91
C ILE A 111 34.27 2.10 -4.94
N THR A 112 32.99 2.11 -5.29
CA THR A 112 31.94 1.57 -4.43
C THR A 112 30.70 1.22 -5.25
N GLU A 113 30.01 0.19 -4.77
CA GLU A 113 28.73 -0.28 -5.30
C GLU A 113 27.59 0.33 -4.50
N PHE A 114 26.59 0.85 -5.19
CA PHE A 114 25.40 1.43 -4.58
C PHE A 114 24.15 0.73 -5.15
N PRO A 115 23.74 -0.42 -4.57
CA PRO A 115 22.57 -1.15 -5.02
C PRO A 115 21.31 -0.33 -4.73
N LEU A 116 20.52 -0.05 -5.77
CA LEU A 116 19.28 0.71 -5.65
C LEU A 116 18.08 -0.23 -5.52
N ILE A 117 17.96 -1.16 -6.47
CA ILE A 117 16.98 -2.23 -6.48
C ILE A 117 17.79 -3.51 -6.64
N TRP A 118 17.68 -4.45 -5.71
CA TRP A 118 18.57 -5.63 -5.70
C TRP A 118 17.83 -6.88 -5.28
N GLN A 119 18.11 -7.99 -5.99
CA GLN A 119 17.41 -9.27 -5.80
C GLN A 119 15.87 -9.13 -5.85
N GLN A 120 15.36 -8.23 -6.68
CA GLN A 120 13.92 -7.99 -6.78
C GLN A 120 13.27 -9.19 -7.47
N ALA A 121 12.39 -9.89 -6.76
CA ALA A 121 11.53 -10.90 -7.34
C ALA A 121 10.57 -10.25 -8.34
N LEU A 122 10.36 -10.92 -9.48
CA LEU A 122 9.55 -10.42 -10.58
C LEU A 122 8.35 -11.33 -10.80
N GLU A 123 7.22 -10.72 -11.16
CA GLU A 123 6.05 -11.43 -11.62
C GLU A 123 6.17 -11.74 -13.12
N ALA A 124 5.26 -12.58 -13.63
CA ALA A 124 5.18 -12.92 -15.05
C ALA A 124 4.78 -11.72 -15.92
N ASP A 125 3.95 -10.83 -15.38
CA ASP A 125 3.54 -9.57 -16.01
C ASP A 125 4.51 -8.43 -15.67
N TYR A 126 4.49 -7.35 -16.46
CA TYR A 126 5.32 -6.18 -16.17
C TYR A 126 4.80 -5.40 -15.00
N HIS A 127 5.71 -5.07 -14.08
CA HIS A 127 5.45 -4.13 -13.01
C HIS A 127 6.60 -3.14 -12.87
N ALA A 128 6.27 -1.94 -12.39
CA ALA A 128 7.24 -0.89 -12.14
C ALA A 128 7.74 -0.95 -10.68
N TYR A 129 9.06 -1.05 -10.53
CA TYR A 129 9.76 -1.05 -9.25
C TYR A 129 10.52 0.27 -9.10
N TYR A 130 10.41 0.91 -7.94
CA TYR A 130 10.95 2.25 -7.73
C TYR A 130 11.96 2.29 -6.59
N LYS A 131 12.97 3.15 -6.72
CA LYS A 131 13.86 3.54 -5.63
C LYS A 131 14.14 5.04 -5.67
N VAL A 132 13.88 5.71 -4.55
CA VAL A 132 14.34 7.09 -4.33
C VAL A 132 15.67 7.04 -3.58
N PHE A 133 16.63 7.84 -4.02
CA PHE A 133 17.96 7.90 -3.41
C PHE A 133 18.57 9.28 -3.53
N VAL A 134 19.51 9.60 -2.63
CA VAL A 134 20.36 10.78 -2.74
C VAL A 134 21.60 10.39 -3.53
N ALA A 135 21.91 11.15 -4.57
CA ALA A 135 23.04 10.83 -5.44
C ALA A 135 24.37 10.86 -4.68
N PRO A 136 25.19 9.82 -4.85
CA PRO A 136 26.57 9.81 -4.37
C PRO A 136 27.45 10.69 -5.29
N ASN A 137 28.77 10.60 -5.12
CA ASN A 137 29.77 11.30 -5.94
C ASN A 137 29.51 11.20 -7.47
N PRO A 138 29.92 12.20 -8.27
CA PRO A 138 29.19 12.62 -9.47
C PRO A 138 29.31 11.73 -10.72
N VAL A 139 30.30 10.86 -10.80
CA VAL A 139 30.47 9.94 -11.94
C VAL A 139 29.92 8.58 -11.53
N VAL A 140 28.86 8.16 -12.21
CA VAL A 140 28.19 6.90 -11.95
C VAL A 140 27.86 6.16 -13.24
N ARG A 141 27.94 4.84 -13.19
CA ARG A 141 27.42 3.95 -14.23
C ARG A 141 26.24 3.18 -13.65
N LEU A 142 25.09 3.25 -14.32
CA LEU A 142 23.96 2.38 -14.00
C LEU A 142 24.16 1.02 -14.65
N HIS A 143 23.95 -0.03 -13.87
CA HIS A 143 23.98 -1.41 -14.32
C HIS A 143 22.62 -2.07 -14.14
N LEU A 144 22.18 -2.80 -15.16
CA LEU A 144 21.00 -3.66 -15.12
C LEU A 144 21.40 -5.12 -15.03
N TYR A 145 20.71 -5.88 -14.17
CA TYR A 145 21.07 -7.27 -13.86
C TYR A 145 19.93 -8.26 -14.01
N ASN A 146 20.30 -9.51 -14.30
CA ASN A 146 19.61 -10.69 -13.78
C ASN A 146 20.46 -11.21 -12.61
N VAL A 147 20.11 -10.79 -11.40
CA VAL A 147 20.91 -11.03 -10.19
C VAL A 147 20.97 -12.52 -9.86
N ALA A 148 19.92 -13.27 -10.19
CA ALA A 148 19.84 -14.70 -9.90
C ALA A 148 20.72 -15.55 -10.82
N ARG A 149 21.15 -15.03 -11.99
CA ARG A 149 21.79 -15.82 -13.07
C ARG A 149 20.96 -17.05 -13.48
N ALA A 150 19.66 -17.01 -13.20
CA ALA A 150 18.71 -18.06 -13.46
C ALA A 150 17.43 -17.41 -13.99
N GLY A 151 16.62 -18.20 -14.71
CA GLY A 151 15.41 -17.70 -15.33
C GLY A 151 15.64 -16.59 -16.37
N GLU A 152 14.55 -15.95 -16.75
CA GLU A 152 14.53 -14.79 -17.63
C GLU A 152 14.18 -13.53 -16.81
N VAL A 153 14.89 -12.43 -17.07
CA VAL A 153 14.51 -11.08 -16.65
C VAL A 153 14.37 -10.23 -17.90
N ALA A 154 13.25 -9.52 -17.98
CA ALA A 154 12.89 -8.67 -19.11
C ALA A 154 12.60 -7.25 -18.61
N TYR A 155 13.36 -6.27 -19.09
CA TYR A 155 13.14 -4.85 -18.80
C TYR A 155 12.43 -4.20 -19.98
N ARG A 156 11.24 -3.64 -19.74
CA ARG A 156 10.52 -2.85 -20.76
C ARG A 156 10.96 -1.39 -20.74
N ARG A 157 11.13 -0.83 -19.54
CA ARG A 157 11.52 0.57 -19.38
C ARG A 157 12.42 0.76 -18.17
N VAL A 158 13.45 1.57 -18.33
CA VAL A 158 14.30 2.03 -17.23
C VAL A 158 14.30 3.55 -17.25
N SER A 159 13.91 4.16 -16.14
CA SER A 159 13.82 5.62 -16.03
C SER A 159 14.65 6.10 -14.83
N LEU A 160 15.40 7.19 -15.02
CA LEU A 160 16.12 7.87 -13.95
C LEU A 160 15.89 9.37 -14.07
N ARG A 161 15.29 9.95 -13.03
CA ARG A 161 14.90 11.37 -13.00
C ARG A 161 15.32 12.02 -11.69
N GLN A 162 15.66 13.30 -11.75
CA GLN A 162 15.88 14.10 -10.54
C GLN A 162 14.56 14.36 -9.81
N GLY A 163 14.60 14.36 -8.49
CA GLY A 163 13.46 14.56 -7.60
C GLY A 163 12.82 13.26 -7.09
N THR A 164 11.77 13.45 -6.31
CA THR A 164 10.90 12.38 -5.78
C THR A 164 9.59 12.39 -6.57
N PRO A 165 8.93 11.24 -6.81
CA PRO A 165 7.65 11.23 -7.51
C PRO A 165 6.56 11.87 -6.66
N ASP A 166 5.60 12.52 -7.31
CA ASP A 166 4.38 13.05 -6.67
C ASP A 166 3.32 11.95 -6.41
N MET A 167 3.68 10.69 -6.66
CA MET A 167 2.85 9.53 -6.38
C MET A 167 3.35 8.80 -5.14
N PRO A 168 2.46 8.12 -4.39
CA PRO A 168 2.89 7.24 -3.32
C PRO A 168 3.76 6.12 -3.90
N LEU A 169 4.90 5.88 -3.26
CA LEU A 169 5.74 4.72 -3.55
C LEU A 169 5.64 3.73 -2.39
N VAL A 170 5.29 2.49 -2.72
CA VAL A 170 5.17 1.39 -1.77
C VAL A 170 6.12 0.28 -2.17
N GLN A 171 7.06 -0.04 -1.29
CA GLN A 171 7.98 -1.16 -1.48
C GLN A 171 7.38 -2.45 -0.94
N THR A 172 7.75 -3.56 -1.55
CA THR A 172 7.39 -4.88 -1.05
C THR A 172 8.31 -5.25 0.12
N ALA A 173 7.73 -5.47 1.29
CA ALA A 173 8.46 -5.96 2.46
C ALA A 173 8.86 -7.42 2.22
N SER A 174 10.17 -7.66 2.05
CA SER A 174 10.72 -9.01 1.99
C SER A 174 11.13 -9.47 3.38
N PHE A 175 10.55 -10.57 3.85
CA PHE A 175 10.93 -11.19 5.12
C PHE A 175 11.89 -12.37 4.93
N GLY A 176 12.45 -12.55 3.73
CA GLY A 176 13.12 -13.80 3.36
C GLY A 176 12.16 -15.00 3.39
N PRO A 177 12.66 -16.22 3.12
CA PRO A 177 11.90 -17.44 3.34
C PRO A 177 11.57 -17.56 4.83
N MET A 178 10.29 -17.70 5.18
CA MET A 178 9.85 -17.98 6.53
C MET A 178 8.77 -19.06 6.48
N ASP A 179 8.85 -20.04 7.37
CA ASP A 179 7.78 -21.00 7.58
C ASP A 179 6.55 -20.24 8.11
N ARG A 180 5.48 -20.24 7.32
CA ARG A 180 4.20 -19.63 7.68
C ARG A 180 3.12 -20.71 7.60
N PRO A 181 2.21 -20.79 8.58
CA PRO A 181 1.03 -21.64 8.43
C PRO A 181 0.23 -21.16 7.20
N GLU A 182 -0.27 -22.09 6.40
CA GLU A 182 -1.01 -21.80 5.16
C GLU A 182 -2.24 -20.92 5.42
N GLU A 183 -2.95 -21.18 6.53
CA GLU A 183 -4.05 -20.35 7.00
C GLU A 183 -3.76 -19.75 8.38
N PRO A 184 -4.16 -18.48 8.61
CA PRO A 184 -4.04 -17.88 9.93
C PRO A 184 -4.95 -18.59 10.93
N VAL A 185 -4.41 -18.90 12.11
CA VAL A 185 -5.17 -19.49 13.23
C VAL A 185 -6.46 -18.72 13.48
N VAL A 186 -7.60 -19.42 13.52
CA VAL A 186 -8.92 -18.84 13.80
C VAL A 186 -9.09 -18.69 15.31
N THR A 187 -9.41 -17.48 15.79
CA THR A 187 -9.75 -17.27 17.21
C THR A 187 -11.24 -17.45 17.44
N PRO A 188 -11.72 -17.71 18.68
CA PRO A 188 -13.14 -17.61 18.98
C PRO A 188 -13.63 -16.18 18.70
N HIS A 189 -14.67 -16.00 17.89
CA HIS A 189 -15.19 -14.67 17.53
C HIS A 189 -16.64 -14.75 17.06
N LEU A 190 -17.30 -13.58 16.98
CA LEU A 190 -18.60 -13.44 16.33
C LEU A 190 -18.38 -12.91 14.90
N PRO A 191 -18.88 -13.60 13.85
CA PRO A 191 -18.76 -13.14 12.47
C PRO A 191 -19.77 -12.02 12.18
N TRP A 192 -19.50 -10.81 12.66
CA TRP A 192 -20.41 -9.64 12.59
C TRP A 192 -20.90 -9.29 11.18
N ALA A 193 -20.04 -9.43 10.18
CA ALA A 193 -20.32 -9.04 8.80
C ALA A 193 -19.56 -9.94 7.82
N ARG A 194 -19.60 -11.25 8.06
CA ARG A 194 -18.98 -12.25 7.19
C ARG A 194 -20.01 -13.37 6.89
N PRO A 195 -20.65 -13.35 5.71
CA PRO A 195 -20.41 -12.45 4.58
C PRO A 195 -20.89 -11.01 4.82
N LEU A 196 -20.24 -10.05 4.16
CA LEU A 196 -20.66 -8.65 4.14
C LEU A 196 -21.61 -8.43 2.96
N ALA A 197 -22.73 -7.75 3.19
CA ALA A 197 -23.64 -7.40 2.11
C ALA A 197 -22.93 -6.55 1.03
N GLY A 198 -23.03 -6.98 -0.23
CA GLY A 198 -22.29 -6.38 -1.36
C GLY A 198 -20.86 -6.92 -1.55
N GLY A 199 -20.47 -7.97 -0.83
CA GLY A 199 -19.18 -8.66 -0.97
C GLY A 199 -18.04 -8.05 -0.12
N PRO A 200 -16.80 -8.55 -0.27
CA PRO A 200 -15.67 -8.08 0.54
C PRO A 200 -15.44 -6.57 0.45
N LEU A 201 -15.10 -5.95 1.59
CA LEU A 201 -14.76 -4.53 1.64
C LEU A 201 -13.28 -4.32 1.29
N LYS A 202 -12.99 -3.57 0.22
CA LYS A 202 -11.62 -3.30 -0.21
C LYS A 202 -10.96 -2.26 0.69
N SER A 203 -10.06 -2.71 1.55
CA SER A 203 -9.55 -1.88 2.65
C SER A 203 -8.03 -1.75 2.65
N LEU A 204 -7.51 -0.53 2.83
CA LEU A 204 -6.08 -0.32 3.08
C LEU A 204 -5.84 0.08 4.52
N PHE A 205 -5.14 -0.77 5.28
CA PHE A 205 -4.68 -0.45 6.64
C PHE A 205 -3.29 0.18 6.60
N VAL A 206 -3.20 1.47 6.90
CA VAL A 206 -1.95 2.22 7.01
C VAL A 206 -1.53 2.26 8.48
N MET A 207 -0.53 1.44 8.79
CA MET A 207 -0.05 1.16 10.13
C MET A 207 1.31 1.82 10.42
N SER A 208 1.62 2.12 11.67
CA SER A 208 2.94 2.63 12.08
C SER A 208 4.01 1.54 12.15
N GLN A 209 3.58 0.28 12.24
CA GLN A 209 4.45 -0.89 12.30
C GLN A 209 3.74 -2.15 11.80
N LEU A 210 4.49 -3.07 11.19
CA LEU A 210 3.99 -4.40 10.78
C LEU A 210 3.95 -5.44 11.92
N ARG A 211 4.28 -5.06 13.17
CA ARG A 211 4.22 -6.00 14.32
C ARG A 211 2.78 -6.40 14.68
N SER A 212 1.80 -5.57 14.34
CA SER A 212 0.38 -5.79 14.63
C SER A 212 -0.41 -6.40 13.46
N LEU A 213 0.26 -7.12 12.55
CA LEU A 213 -0.39 -7.75 11.38
C LEU A 213 -1.51 -8.75 11.75
N ARG A 214 -1.49 -9.26 12.98
CA ARG A 214 -2.55 -10.13 13.49
C ARG A 214 -3.89 -9.40 13.62
N GLU A 215 -3.90 -8.10 13.91
CA GLU A 215 -5.14 -7.37 14.18
C GLU A 215 -6.03 -7.22 12.93
N PRO A 216 -5.51 -6.85 11.73
CA PRO A 216 -6.28 -6.91 10.48
C PRO A 216 -6.79 -8.32 10.13
N VAL A 217 -6.00 -9.36 10.40
CA VAL A 217 -6.39 -10.76 10.17
C VAL A 217 -7.60 -11.12 11.03
N GLU A 218 -7.58 -10.77 12.31
CA GLU A 218 -8.70 -11.03 13.22
C GLU A 218 -9.94 -10.19 12.90
N LEU A 219 -9.75 -8.97 12.40
CA LEU A 219 -10.86 -8.18 11.88
C LEU A 219 -11.47 -8.84 10.64
N ALA A 220 -10.64 -9.39 9.74
CA ALA A 220 -11.10 -10.09 8.54
C ALA A 220 -11.83 -11.41 8.86
N GLN A 221 -11.56 -12.03 10.01
CA GLN A 221 -12.34 -13.18 10.48
C GLN A 221 -13.78 -12.76 10.85
N ARG A 222 -13.98 -11.51 11.27
CA ARG A 222 -15.27 -10.96 11.73
C ARG A 222 -16.06 -10.22 10.65
N CYS A 223 -15.37 -9.51 9.78
CA CYS A 223 -15.93 -8.72 8.68
C CYS A 223 -15.30 -9.21 7.37
N GLU A 224 -16.10 -9.39 6.32
CA GLU A 224 -15.57 -9.82 5.03
C GLU A 224 -14.73 -8.70 4.39
N LEU A 225 -13.40 -8.89 4.39
CA LEU A 225 -12.43 -7.90 3.94
C LEU A 225 -11.59 -8.44 2.78
N ASP A 226 -11.41 -7.61 1.75
CA ASP A 226 -10.33 -7.74 0.78
C ASP A 226 -9.31 -6.65 1.10
N TYR A 227 -8.34 -6.96 1.96
CA TYR A 227 -7.49 -5.94 2.56
C TYR A 227 -6.02 -6.07 2.21
N ASP A 228 -5.33 -4.94 2.31
CA ASP A 228 -3.89 -4.83 2.29
C ASP A 228 -3.41 -4.05 3.53
N VAL A 229 -2.18 -4.31 3.95
CA VAL A 229 -1.55 -3.60 5.07
C VAL A 229 -0.28 -2.93 4.58
N MET A 230 -0.11 -1.66 4.94
CA MET A 230 1.07 -0.87 4.61
C MET A 230 1.60 -0.22 5.88
N GLN A 231 2.90 -0.32 6.11
CA GLN A 231 3.58 0.44 7.14
C GLN A 231 4.09 1.77 6.57
N THR A 232 3.87 2.84 7.33
CA THR A 232 4.46 4.17 7.13
C THR A 232 5.15 4.64 8.41
N GLY A 233 6.00 5.66 8.31
CA GLY A 233 6.77 6.21 9.43
C GLY A 233 7.91 7.08 8.90
N ASP A 234 9.07 7.03 9.56
CA ASP A 234 10.26 7.83 9.19
C ASP A 234 10.94 7.34 7.89
N GLY A 235 10.57 6.16 7.38
CA GLY A 235 11.14 5.53 6.18
C GLY A 235 10.24 5.51 4.96
N GLU A 236 10.66 4.76 3.93
CA GLU A 236 9.82 4.46 2.77
C GLU A 236 8.59 3.64 3.18
N ALA A 237 7.46 3.81 2.49
CA ALA A 237 6.28 3.01 2.78
C ALA A 237 6.52 1.57 2.32
N VAL A 238 6.21 0.60 3.18
CA VAL A 238 6.47 -0.82 2.91
C VAL A 238 5.21 -1.64 3.16
N SER A 239 4.99 -2.69 2.38
CA SER A 239 3.85 -3.58 2.53
C SER A 239 4.23 -5.02 2.14
N PRO A 240 3.73 -6.05 2.84
CA PRO A 240 3.86 -7.44 2.39
C PRO A 240 3.26 -7.67 0.99
N SER A 241 2.26 -6.87 0.59
CA SER A 241 1.62 -6.88 -0.72
C SER A 241 1.91 -5.59 -1.51
N GLY A 242 3.15 -5.08 -1.42
CA GLY A 242 3.55 -3.77 -1.95
C GLY A 242 3.12 -3.50 -3.39
N LEU A 243 3.29 -4.47 -4.28
CA LEU A 243 2.87 -4.34 -5.68
C LEU A 243 1.35 -4.12 -5.82
N ARG A 244 0.56 -4.99 -5.19
CA ARG A 244 -0.91 -4.89 -5.18
C ARG A 244 -1.38 -3.57 -4.56
N VAL A 245 -0.71 -3.12 -3.50
CA VAL A 245 -1.00 -1.81 -2.88
C VAL A 245 -0.73 -0.68 -3.86
N GLN A 246 0.40 -0.70 -4.54
CA GLN A 246 0.79 0.31 -5.53
C GLN A 246 -0.26 0.40 -6.65
N GLU A 247 -0.67 -0.74 -7.21
CA GLU A 247 -1.68 -0.81 -8.28
C GLU A 247 -3.05 -0.33 -7.81
N ARG A 248 -3.50 -0.75 -6.62
CA ARG A 248 -4.78 -0.31 -6.06
C ARG A 248 -4.80 1.17 -5.71
N LEU A 249 -3.70 1.73 -5.23
CA LEU A 249 -3.59 3.17 -5.02
C LEU A 249 -3.67 3.93 -6.35
N ALA A 250 -2.93 3.49 -7.38
CA ALA A 250 -2.95 4.12 -8.70
C ALA A 250 -4.34 4.04 -9.36
N ALA A 251 -5.06 2.93 -9.18
CA ALA A 251 -6.39 2.71 -9.73
C ALA A 251 -7.54 3.27 -8.86
N ASN A 252 -7.25 3.93 -7.72
CA ASN A 252 -8.24 4.33 -6.72
C ASN A 252 -9.19 3.16 -6.32
N GLY A 253 -8.60 1.98 -6.17
CA GLY A 253 -9.29 0.70 -6.08
C GLY A 253 -9.78 0.30 -4.69
N TYR A 254 -9.46 1.07 -3.64
CA TYR A 254 -9.96 0.83 -2.29
C TYR A 254 -11.33 1.48 -2.08
N ASP A 255 -12.14 0.89 -1.21
CA ASP A 255 -13.40 1.45 -0.74
C ASP A 255 -13.17 2.35 0.49
N VAL A 256 -12.23 1.96 1.36
CA VAL A 256 -11.93 2.64 2.62
C VAL A 256 -10.46 2.56 3.00
N TYR A 257 -9.95 3.62 3.62
CA TYR A 257 -8.62 3.69 4.21
C TYR A 257 -8.72 3.74 5.74
N ALA A 258 -7.96 2.90 6.44
CA ALA A 258 -7.85 2.92 7.90
C ALA A 258 -6.42 3.31 8.31
N ILE A 259 -6.27 4.42 9.02
CA ILE A 259 -4.97 5.08 9.20
C ILE A 259 -4.68 5.28 10.68
N ASN A 260 -3.61 4.68 11.17
CA ASN A 260 -3.10 4.89 12.53
C ASN A 260 -1.75 5.65 12.57
N SER A 261 -1.20 5.97 11.40
CA SER A 261 0.19 6.42 11.23
C SER A 261 0.27 7.75 10.50
N ASN A 262 1.44 8.39 10.59
CA ASN A 262 1.74 9.57 9.80
C ASN A 262 1.85 9.22 8.32
N LEU A 263 1.30 10.09 7.48
CA LEU A 263 1.39 9.98 6.02
C LEU A 263 2.43 10.98 5.50
N ARG A 264 3.26 10.53 4.56
CA ARG A 264 4.12 11.43 3.79
C ARG A 264 3.30 12.17 2.74
N PRO A 265 3.74 13.37 2.27
CA PRO A 265 2.91 14.23 1.43
C PRO A 265 2.29 13.57 0.18
N PRO A 266 2.99 12.74 -0.61
CA PRO A 266 2.38 12.08 -1.78
C PRO A 266 1.24 11.13 -1.40
N LEU A 267 1.41 10.37 -0.31
CA LEU A 267 0.39 9.47 0.20
C LEU A 267 -0.79 10.22 0.84
N GLN A 268 -0.49 11.31 1.56
CA GLN A 268 -1.51 12.19 2.12
C GLN A 268 -2.36 12.82 1.01
N LYS A 269 -1.74 13.28 -0.08
CA LYS A 269 -2.41 13.82 -1.26
C LYS A 269 -3.29 12.76 -1.92
N ALA A 270 -2.72 11.61 -2.28
CA ALA A 270 -3.46 10.54 -2.97
C ALA A 270 -4.68 10.02 -2.17
N ILE A 271 -4.49 9.73 -0.87
CA ILE A 271 -5.61 9.30 -0.02
C ILE A 271 -6.61 10.45 0.18
N GLY A 272 -6.13 11.67 0.38
CA GLY A 272 -7.00 12.83 0.57
C GLY A 272 -7.86 13.13 -0.66
N GLU A 273 -7.33 12.99 -1.86
CA GLU A 273 -8.06 13.11 -3.13
C GLU A 273 -9.07 11.98 -3.31
N ALA A 274 -8.68 10.74 -3.04
CA ALA A 274 -9.58 9.59 -3.09
C ALA A 274 -10.79 9.76 -2.15
N VAL A 275 -10.54 10.16 -0.89
CA VAL A 275 -11.60 10.38 0.11
C VAL A 275 -12.50 11.54 -0.31
N ARG A 276 -11.93 12.68 -0.74
CA ARG A 276 -12.75 13.80 -1.26
C ARG A 276 -13.57 13.42 -2.48
N GLY A 277 -13.11 12.43 -3.26
CA GLY A 277 -13.82 11.84 -4.40
C GLY A 277 -14.81 10.72 -4.07
N GLY A 278 -15.08 10.43 -2.78
CA GLY A 278 -16.14 9.49 -2.38
C GLY A 278 -15.69 8.26 -1.60
N LYS A 279 -14.37 8.05 -1.41
CA LYS A 279 -13.88 6.91 -0.62
C LYS A 279 -14.03 7.14 0.88
N GLY A 280 -14.10 6.04 1.64
CA GLY A 280 -14.17 6.07 3.10
C GLY A 280 -12.83 6.32 3.77
N LEU A 281 -12.86 6.94 4.95
CA LEU A 281 -11.69 7.16 5.79
C LEU A 281 -11.99 6.84 7.26
N VAL A 282 -11.15 6.05 7.90
CA VAL A 282 -11.16 5.82 9.35
C VAL A 282 -9.79 6.18 9.91
N VAL A 283 -9.72 7.17 10.79
CA VAL A 283 -8.49 7.60 11.46
C VAL A 283 -8.50 7.10 12.89
N LEU A 284 -7.48 6.32 13.25
CA LEU A 284 -7.26 5.74 14.56
C LEU A 284 -6.14 6.52 15.26
N ARG A 285 -6.48 7.39 16.22
CA ARG A 285 -5.50 8.22 16.90
C ARG A 285 -5.24 7.71 18.31
N GLY A 286 -4.07 7.10 18.51
CA GLY A 286 -3.56 6.67 19.82
C GLY A 286 -2.22 7.29 20.23
N PHE A 287 -1.70 8.23 19.44
CA PHE A 287 -0.46 8.96 19.71
C PHE A 287 -0.72 10.47 19.76
N ALA A 288 0.30 11.24 20.16
CA ALA A 288 0.30 12.69 20.09
C ALA A 288 -0.07 13.17 18.66
N PRO A 289 -0.61 14.39 18.50
CA PRO A 289 -1.10 14.89 17.21
C PRO A 289 -0.03 14.78 16.12
N GLY A 290 -0.27 13.91 15.13
CA GLY A 290 0.55 13.74 13.94
C GLY A 290 0.04 14.57 12.76
N ASN A 291 0.63 14.38 11.58
CA ASN A 291 0.13 15.01 10.34
C ASN A 291 -1.24 14.45 10.00
N VAL A 292 -2.23 15.33 9.87
CA VAL A 292 -3.63 14.95 9.67
C VAL A 292 -4.10 15.25 8.25
N LEU A 293 -4.92 14.35 7.69
CA LEU A 293 -5.65 14.59 6.44
C LEU A 293 -6.70 15.70 6.58
N PHE A 294 -7.16 15.96 7.82
CA PHE A 294 -8.15 16.97 8.16
C PHE A 294 -7.99 17.39 9.63
N PRO A 295 -8.31 18.65 10.00
CA PRO A 295 -8.31 19.07 11.41
C PRO A 295 -9.29 18.21 12.24
N PRO A 296 -8.91 17.71 13.44
CA PRO A 296 -9.79 16.84 14.23
C PRO A 296 -11.16 17.44 14.52
N ASP A 297 -11.19 18.75 14.77
CA ASP A 297 -12.40 19.48 15.11
C ASP A 297 -13.31 19.78 13.91
N SER A 298 -12.86 19.46 12.69
CA SER A 298 -13.70 19.60 11.48
C SER A 298 -14.80 18.55 11.37
N LEU A 299 -14.72 17.44 12.11
CA LEU A 299 -15.76 16.43 12.17
C LEU A 299 -16.58 16.58 13.46
N PRO A 300 -17.93 16.57 13.40
CA PRO A 300 -18.77 16.67 14.59
C PRO A 300 -18.63 15.43 15.47
N LEU A 301 -18.89 15.62 16.77
CA LEU A 301 -19.03 14.50 17.71
C LEU A 301 -20.21 13.63 17.31
N VAL A 302 -20.01 12.32 17.36
CA VAL A 302 -21.07 11.36 17.07
C VAL A 302 -22.04 11.29 18.25
N PRO A 303 -23.34 11.58 18.08
CA PRO A 303 -24.31 11.51 19.17
C PRO A 303 -24.61 10.07 19.58
N ALA A 304 -25.19 9.87 20.76
CA ALA A 304 -25.37 8.54 21.37
C ALA A 304 -26.29 7.61 20.55
N ASP A 305 -27.26 8.19 19.84
CA ASP A 305 -28.26 7.50 19.01
C ASP A 305 -27.76 7.14 17.60
N HIS A 306 -26.60 7.65 17.21
CA HIS A 306 -25.99 7.41 15.89
C HIS A 306 -25.70 5.92 15.64
N PRO A 307 -25.83 5.42 14.39
CA PRO A 307 -25.60 4.01 14.05
C PRO A 307 -24.23 3.46 14.47
N LEU A 308 -23.18 4.29 14.46
CA LEU A 308 -21.84 3.91 14.92
C LEU A 308 -21.77 3.59 16.43
N ARG A 309 -22.70 4.11 17.25
CA ARG A 309 -22.74 3.88 18.70
C ARG A 309 -23.77 2.84 19.13
N ARG A 310 -24.82 2.64 18.35
CA ARG A 310 -25.95 1.77 18.72
C ARG A 310 -25.55 0.30 18.86
N GLY A 311 -25.90 -0.37 19.96
CA GLY A 311 -25.75 -1.82 20.10
C GLY A 311 -24.33 -2.32 20.40
N LEU A 312 -23.42 -1.41 20.77
CA LEU A 312 -22.16 -1.78 21.42
C LEU A 312 -22.34 -1.65 22.93
N PRO A 313 -21.88 -2.62 23.75
CA PRO A 313 -21.93 -2.55 25.20
C PRO A 313 -20.78 -1.66 25.71
N TRP A 314 -20.95 -0.35 25.59
CA TRP A 314 -19.94 0.66 25.94
C TRP A 314 -19.50 0.57 27.41
N GLU A 315 -20.38 0.12 28.29
CA GLU A 315 -20.11 -0.14 29.71
C GLU A 315 -19.14 -1.30 29.96
N MET A 316 -18.98 -2.22 28.98
CA MET A 316 -18.00 -3.30 29.05
C MET A 316 -16.62 -2.90 28.52
N LEU A 317 -16.51 -1.76 27.84
CA LEU A 317 -15.24 -1.25 27.34
C LEU A 317 -14.48 -0.55 28.49
N PRO A 318 -13.15 -0.73 28.59
CA PRO A 318 -12.36 0.01 29.56
C PRO A 318 -12.49 1.51 29.34
N ALA A 319 -12.92 2.26 30.37
CA ALA A 319 -13.17 3.70 30.27
C ALA A 319 -11.96 4.47 29.70
N ALA A 320 -10.74 4.06 30.08
CA ALA A 320 -9.48 4.63 29.62
C ALA A 320 -9.19 4.42 28.12
N ALA A 321 -9.88 3.47 27.48
CA ALA A 321 -9.78 3.15 26.06
C ALA A 321 -11.03 3.53 25.26
N ILE A 322 -12.05 4.18 25.83
CA ILE A 322 -13.20 4.67 25.05
C ILE A 322 -12.76 5.86 24.18
N PRO A 323 -12.81 5.76 22.83
CA PRO A 323 -12.41 6.86 21.98
C PRO A 323 -13.48 7.96 21.95
N GLN A 324 -13.04 9.21 21.84
CA GLN A 324 -13.90 10.26 21.32
C GLN A 324 -14.18 9.95 19.85
N LEU A 325 -15.44 9.64 19.55
CA LEU A 325 -15.89 9.30 18.21
C LEU A 325 -16.42 10.56 17.50
N ARG A 326 -15.81 10.89 16.37
CA ARG A 326 -16.26 11.95 15.46
C ARG A 326 -16.47 11.38 14.07
N ALA A 327 -17.49 11.83 13.36
CA ALA A 327 -17.78 11.34 12.02
C ALA A 327 -18.49 12.40 11.19
N GLY A 328 -18.26 12.40 9.89
CA GLY A 328 -18.89 13.35 8.97
C GLY A 328 -18.41 13.17 7.54
N ALA A 329 -18.79 14.12 6.68
CA ALA A 329 -18.33 14.16 5.29
C ALA A 329 -16.94 14.82 5.18
N LEU A 330 -16.13 14.33 4.26
CA LEU A 330 -14.88 14.96 3.82
C LEU A 330 -14.88 14.99 2.29
N GLY A 331 -15.38 16.08 1.69
CA GLY A 331 -15.75 16.09 0.28
C GLY A 331 -16.96 15.19 0.02
N GLN A 332 -16.89 14.33 -0.99
CA GLN A 332 -17.93 13.34 -1.28
C GLN A 332 -17.81 12.07 -0.43
N GLY A 333 -16.67 11.85 0.23
CA GLY A 333 -16.44 10.68 1.08
C GLY A 333 -16.88 10.89 2.52
N ARG A 334 -16.89 9.79 3.28
CA ARG A 334 -17.20 9.80 4.71
C ARG A 334 -15.96 9.49 5.54
N ALA A 335 -15.79 10.24 6.62
CA ALA A 335 -14.66 10.10 7.52
C ALA A 335 -15.13 9.81 8.95
N VAL A 336 -14.41 8.92 9.63
CA VAL A 336 -14.55 8.62 11.06
C VAL A 336 -13.21 8.87 11.74
N LEU A 337 -13.22 9.55 12.87
CA LEU A 337 -12.08 9.71 13.76
C LEU A 337 -12.38 9.02 15.09
N LEU A 338 -11.54 8.04 15.43
CA LEU A 338 -11.45 7.37 16.72
C LEU A 338 -10.28 7.99 17.50
N ALA A 339 -10.56 9.00 18.32
CA ALA A 339 -9.55 9.70 19.10
C ALA A 339 -9.44 9.13 20.51
N TYR A 340 -8.41 8.31 20.74
CA TYR A 340 -8.10 7.74 22.06
C TYR A 340 -7.26 8.72 22.88
N ASN A 341 -7.40 8.66 24.21
CA ASN A 341 -6.55 9.44 25.10
C ASN A 341 -5.12 8.89 25.08
N TRP A 342 -4.18 9.66 24.52
CA TRP A 342 -2.77 9.29 24.42
C TRP A 342 -2.04 9.28 25.78
N GLN A 343 -2.66 9.70 26.88
CA GLN A 343 -2.06 9.54 28.21
C GLN A 343 -2.31 8.15 28.78
N THR A 344 -3.38 7.48 28.34
CA THR A 344 -3.83 6.19 28.90
C THR A 344 -3.80 5.05 27.88
N THR A 345 -3.81 5.37 26.58
CA THR A 345 -3.93 4.40 25.48
C THR A 345 -2.89 4.65 24.38
N ARG A 346 -2.45 3.59 23.72
CA ARG A 346 -1.69 3.60 22.46
C ARG A 346 -2.44 2.83 21.39
N VAL A 347 -2.26 3.15 20.12
CA VAL A 347 -2.83 2.39 18.99
C VAL A 347 -1.71 2.01 18.04
N TRP A 348 -1.02 0.91 18.34
CA TRP A 348 0.14 0.45 17.56
C TRP A 348 -0.26 -0.19 16.22
N GLY A 349 -1.42 -0.86 16.20
CA GLY A 349 -2.05 -1.40 15.00
C GLY A 349 -3.40 -0.75 14.75
N ILE A 350 -4.45 -1.54 14.64
CA ILE A 350 -5.81 -1.04 14.46
C ILE A 350 -6.65 -1.06 15.75
N LEU A 351 -6.10 -1.61 16.83
CA LEU A 351 -6.75 -1.71 18.13
C LEU A 351 -6.04 -0.89 19.22
N PRO A 352 -6.78 -0.40 20.23
CA PRO A 352 -6.20 0.28 21.37
C PRO A 352 -5.52 -0.70 22.34
N ALA A 353 -4.39 -0.26 22.89
CA ALA A 353 -3.64 -0.89 23.95
C ALA A 353 -3.56 0.06 25.15
N LEU A 354 -4.04 -0.40 26.29
CA LEU A 354 -3.98 0.30 27.56
C LEU A 354 -2.55 0.34 28.13
N LEU A 355 -2.20 1.46 28.79
CA LEU A 355 -0.87 1.71 29.34
C LEU A 355 -0.73 1.34 30.83
N GLY A 356 -1.81 1.25 31.59
CA GLY A 356 -1.76 0.96 33.03
C GLY A 356 -1.40 -0.50 33.32
N GLN A 357 -0.53 -0.74 34.30
CA GLN A 357 -0.10 -2.10 34.68
C GLN A 357 -1.27 -2.97 35.17
N SER A 358 -2.16 -2.43 36.00
CA SER A 358 -3.37 -3.14 36.45
C SER A 358 -4.31 -3.51 35.30
N GLU A 359 -4.29 -2.77 34.19
CA GLU A 359 -5.10 -3.04 33.00
C GLU A 359 -4.55 -4.20 32.17
N TRP A 360 -3.26 -4.52 32.30
CA TRP A 360 -2.67 -5.74 31.72
C TRP A 360 -3.13 -7.00 32.44
N GLU A 361 -3.37 -6.92 33.75
CA GLU A 361 -3.78 -8.05 34.60
C GLU A 361 -5.24 -8.46 34.39
N VAL A 362 -6.10 -7.51 33.96
CA VAL A 362 -7.54 -7.73 33.76
C VAL A 362 -7.96 -7.81 32.29
N ARG A 363 -7.03 -8.08 31.36
CA ARG A 363 -7.35 -8.24 29.93
C ARG A 363 -8.24 -9.46 29.70
N THR A 364 -9.55 -9.25 29.78
CA THR A 364 -10.53 -10.28 29.41
C THR A 364 -10.75 -10.25 27.90
N PHE A 365 -10.98 -11.43 27.32
CA PHE A 365 -11.25 -11.59 25.89
C PHE A 365 -12.50 -10.84 25.41
N ARG A 366 -13.43 -10.50 26.32
CA ARG A 366 -14.77 -10.00 25.97
C ARG A 366 -14.75 -8.62 25.32
N TYR A 367 -13.99 -7.66 25.83
CA TYR A 367 -14.02 -6.31 25.27
C TYR A 367 -13.25 -6.18 23.95
N TRP A 368 -12.35 -7.12 23.64
CA TRP A 368 -11.64 -7.20 22.36
C TRP A 368 -12.61 -7.33 21.18
N GLU A 369 -13.66 -8.14 21.36
CA GLU A 369 -14.71 -8.34 20.37
C GLU A 369 -15.42 -7.03 20.02
N TYR A 370 -15.68 -6.20 21.03
CA TYR A 370 -16.37 -4.92 20.85
C TYR A 370 -15.50 -3.86 20.16
N TRP A 371 -14.18 -3.92 20.33
CA TRP A 371 -13.27 -3.08 19.54
C TRP A 371 -13.29 -3.44 18.06
N HIS A 372 -13.26 -4.73 17.72
CA HIS A 372 -13.41 -5.17 16.34
C HIS A 372 -14.78 -4.82 15.78
N ALA A 373 -15.85 -4.99 16.55
CA ALA A 373 -17.21 -4.62 16.13
C ALA A 373 -17.32 -3.11 15.84
N LEU A 374 -16.74 -2.27 16.71
CA LEU A 374 -16.69 -0.82 16.50
C LEU A 374 -15.91 -0.47 15.23
N LEU A 375 -14.72 -1.04 15.04
CA LEU A 375 -13.89 -0.76 13.87
C LEU A 375 -14.55 -1.25 12.57
N ALA A 376 -15.13 -2.46 12.56
CA ALA A 376 -15.87 -2.98 11.41
C ALA A 376 -17.02 -2.04 11.02
N ARG A 377 -17.80 -1.56 12.00
CA ARG A 377 -18.87 -0.57 11.77
C ARG A 377 -18.34 0.74 11.22
N CYS A 378 -17.22 1.24 11.74
CA CYS A 378 -16.59 2.46 11.24
C CYS A 378 -16.16 2.31 9.78
N LEU A 379 -15.57 1.17 9.41
CA LEU A 379 -15.15 0.88 8.04
C LEU A 379 -16.35 0.82 7.08
N VAL A 380 -17.37 0.04 7.45
CA VAL A 380 -18.58 -0.15 6.63
C VAL A 380 -19.34 1.16 6.44
N TRP A 381 -19.51 1.93 7.52
CA TRP A 381 -20.16 3.24 7.46
C TRP A 381 -19.34 4.25 6.66
N ALA A 382 -18.02 4.31 6.85
CA ALA A 382 -17.17 5.22 6.08
C ALA A 382 -17.21 4.87 4.58
N ALA A 383 -17.34 3.58 4.26
CA ALA A 383 -17.32 3.08 2.89
C ALA A 383 -18.62 3.27 2.10
N GLY A 384 -19.72 3.74 2.71
CA GLY A 384 -20.97 3.79 1.94
C GLY A 384 -21.93 2.61 2.13
N ARG A 385 -21.56 1.61 2.96
CA ARG A 385 -22.02 0.22 2.77
C ARG A 385 -22.79 -0.35 3.96
N GLU A 386 -23.22 0.50 4.89
CA GLU A 386 -24.11 0.08 5.96
C GLU A 386 -25.43 -0.45 5.40
N LEU A 387 -25.99 -1.47 6.07
CA LEU A 387 -27.33 -1.94 5.79
C LEU A 387 -28.34 -0.97 6.41
N ASP A 388 -29.38 -0.61 5.67
CA ASP A 388 -30.54 0.10 6.20
C ASP A 388 -31.45 -0.87 6.96
N LEU A 389 -30.89 -1.52 7.98
CA LEU A 389 -31.58 -2.48 8.83
C LEU A 389 -31.47 -2.06 10.30
N ALA A 390 -32.59 -1.65 10.86
CA ALA A 390 -32.78 -1.45 12.28
C ALA A 390 -33.42 -2.70 12.90
N LEU A 391 -32.72 -3.30 13.87
CA LEU A 391 -33.27 -4.32 14.76
C LEU A 391 -33.50 -3.70 16.14
N SER A 392 -34.64 -3.98 16.76
CA SER A 392 -34.91 -3.67 18.16
C SER A 392 -35.23 -4.95 18.92
N ALA A 393 -34.51 -5.20 20.00
CA ALA A 393 -34.79 -6.32 20.88
C ALA A 393 -35.48 -5.83 22.15
N ARG A 394 -36.53 -6.54 22.56
CA ARG A 394 -37.21 -6.37 23.85
C ARG A 394 -37.19 -7.71 24.57
N ALA A 395 -36.67 -7.68 25.80
CA ALA A 395 -36.65 -8.84 26.68
C ALA A 395 -37.78 -8.72 27.69
N ASP A 396 -38.54 -9.80 27.87
CA ASP A 396 -39.57 -9.96 28.90
C ASP A 396 -39.40 -11.31 29.61
N GLU A 397 -40.29 -11.63 30.54
CA GLU A 397 -40.25 -12.91 31.29
C GLU A 397 -40.44 -14.14 30.37
N ALA A 398 -40.97 -13.96 29.15
CA ALA A 398 -41.21 -15.03 28.18
C ALA A 398 -40.05 -15.22 27.18
N GLY A 399 -39.10 -14.28 27.10
CA GLY A 399 -37.90 -14.41 26.28
C GLY A 399 -37.42 -13.09 25.68
N VAL A 400 -36.66 -13.17 24.58
CA VAL A 400 -36.19 -12.02 23.80
C VAL A 400 -36.93 -11.98 22.48
N THR A 401 -37.74 -10.94 22.27
CA THR A 401 -38.39 -10.65 20.99
C THR A 401 -37.52 -9.66 20.21
N VAL A 402 -37.25 -9.97 18.93
CA VAL A 402 -36.50 -9.07 18.04
C VAL A 402 -37.44 -8.59 16.94
N ASP A 403 -37.69 -7.29 16.91
CA ASP A 403 -38.45 -6.62 15.85
C ASP A 403 -37.48 -6.08 14.79
N ALA A 404 -37.81 -6.28 13.51
CA ALA A 404 -37.00 -5.86 12.36
C ALA A 404 -37.83 -4.95 11.42
N PRO A 405 -38.17 -3.72 11.84
CA PRO A 405 -39.13 -2.84 11.14
C PRO A 405 -38.73 -2.41 9.72
N SER A 406 -37.51 -2.71 9.28
CA SER A 406 -36.92 -2.27 8.00
C SER A 406 -36.65 -3.42 7.02
N LEU A 407 -37.04 -4.66 7.36
CA LEU A 407 -37.05 -5.73 6.36
C LEU A 407 -38.21 -5.48 5.37
N PRO A 408 -37.97 -5.46 4.05
CA PRO A 408 -39.08 -5.57 3.10
C PRO A 408 -39.85 -6.85 3.41
N ALA A 409 -41.18 -6.77 3.39
CA ALA A 409 -42.04 -7.94 3.56
C ALA A 409 -41.68 -8.98 2.49
N GLY A 410 -40.99 -10.04 2.92
CA GLY A 410 -40.67 -11.22 2.12
C GLY A 410 -41.71 -12.30 2.35
#